data_AF-A0A655ANH5-F1
#
_entry.id   AF-A0A655ANH5-F1
#
_cell.length_a   1.000
_cell.length_b   1.000
_cell.length_c   1.000
_cell.angle_alpha   90.00
_cell.angle_beta   90.00
_cell.angle_gamma   90.00
#
_symmetry.space_group_name_H-M   'P 1'
#
loop_
_entity.id
_entity.type
_entity.pdbx_description
1 polymer ?
#
loop_
_entity_poly.entity_id
_entity_poly.type
_entity_poly.pdbx_seq_one_letter_code
_entity_poly.pdbx_strand_id
1 'polypeptide(L)'
;MQRSVVLSSGWDIMDFVRQLQKLAGGNVAFATIPVLDGAGWSDDGMQSVVRVDPRQVQDWVVGLLHEQDQGKTDELAYTPAKTTANVVNDTDINGLAAAVSKVLSSKGFTTGSVGNNDGDHVPGSQVRAAKADDLGAQQVAKELGGLPVVADASIAPGSVRVVLANDYSGPGSGLGGSDPNGVVSPARAFNLGSADDTTPPPSPILTAGSDAPECIN
;
A
#
# COMPACT_ATOMS: atom_id res chain seq x y z
N MET A 1 -7.82 -8.27 -42.44
CA MET A 1 -8.34 -7.65 -41.19
C MET A 1 -8.30 -6.14 -41.37
N GLN A 2 -9.43 -5.51 -41.67
CA GLN A 2 -9.54 -4.05 -41.62
C GLN A 2 -9.90 -3.64 -40.20
N ARG A 3 -9.03 -2.85 -39.56
CA ARG A 3 -9.33 -2.21 -38.28
C ARG A 3 -9.80 -0.79 -38.59
N SER A 4 -11.08 -0.52 -38.41
CA SER A 4 -11.63 0.83 -38.50
C SER A 4 -11.66 1.47 -37.11
N VAL A 5 -11.39 2.77 -37.08
CA VAL A 5 -11.50 3.62 -35.88
C VAL A 5 -12.46 4.75 -36.22
N VAL A 6 -13.44 5.00 -35.36
CA VAL A 6 -14.41 6.08 -35.52
C VAL A 6 -14.04 7.17 -34.51
N LEU A 7 -13.67 8.36 -34.98
CA LEU A 7 -13.38 9.54 -34.16
C LEU A 7 -14.46 10.60 -34.35
N SER A 8 -14.87 11.23 -33.25
CA SER A 8 -15.76 12.40 -33.29
C SER A 8 -15.09 13.59 -33.96
N SER A 9 -15.88 14.40 -34.68
CA SER A 9 -15.44 15.66 -35.27
C SER A 9 -15.01 16.64 -34.15
N GLY A 10 -13.73 17.03 -34.13
CA GLY A 10 -13.17 17.97 -33.16
C GLY A 10 -12.02 17.41 -32.30
N TRP A 11 -11.63 16.15 -32.50
CA TRP A 11 -10.48 15.55 -31.82
C TRP A 11 -9.15 15.82 -32.53
N ASP A 12 -8.12 16.22 -31.77
CA ASP A 12 -6.75 16.35 -32.27
C ASP A 12 -6.09 14.97 -32.34
N ILE A 13 -5.82 14.52 -33.57
CA ILE A 13 -5.26 13.20 -33.87
C ILE A 13 -3.83 13.07 -33.31
N MET A 14 -3.04 14.15 -33.28
CA MET A 14 -1.67 14.11 -32.78
C MET A 14 -1.64 13.95 -31.27
N ASP A 15 -2.59 14.57 -30.57
CA ASP A 15 -2.74 14.40 -29.12
C ASP A 15 -3.29 13.02 -28.77
N PHE A 16 -4.21 12.48 -29.57
CA PHE A 16 -4.65 11.09 -29.43
C PHE A 16 -3.50 10.09 -29.62
N VAL A 17 -2.64 10.28 -30.64
CA VAL A 17 -1.47 9.41 -30.87
C VAL A 17 -0.47 9.51 -29.71
N ARG A 18 -0.25 10.71 -29.16
CA ARG A 18 0.58 10.90 -27.96
C ARG A 18 -0.02 10.21 -26.73
N GLN A 19 -1.33 10.27 -26.55
CA GLN A 19 -2.03 9.53 -25.48
C GLN A 19 -1.93 8.02 -25.68
N LEU A 20 -2.09 7.51 -26.91
CA LEU A 20 -1.91 6.10 -27.23
C LEU A 20 -0.48 5.62 -26.96
N GLN A 21 0.53 6.44 -27.23
CA GLN A 21 1.92 6.12 -26.88
C GLN A 21 2.15 6.08 -25.37
N LYS A 22 1.52 6.98 -24.60
CA LYS A 22 1.55 6.94 -23.12
C LYS A 22 0.87 5.68 -22.57
N LEU A 23 -0.26 5.29 -23.14
CA LEU A 23 -0.98 4.05 -22.80
C LEU A 23 -0.14 2.81 -23.13
N ALA A 24 0.53 2.79 -24.30
CA ALA A 24 1.42 1.70 -24.71
C ALA A 24 2.71 1.63 -23.88
N GLY A 25 3.11 2.74 -23.25
CA GLY A 25 4.27 2.82 -22.34
C GLY A 25 4.02 2.29 -20.93
N GLY A 26 2.90 1.61 -20.68
CA GLY A 26 2.58 1.04 -19.36
C GLY A 26 1.95 2.03 -18.38
N ASN A 27 1.64 3.25 -18.80
CA ASN A 27 1.07 4.30 -17.95
C ASN A 27 -0.47 4.19 -17.90
N VAL A 28 -0.95 2.99 -17.57
CA VAL A 28 -2.37 2.65 -17.43
C VAL A 28 -2.59 2.12 -16.02
N ALA A 29 -3.50 2.76 -15.29
CA ALA A 29 -3.99 2.29 -14.01
C ALA A 29 -5.39 1.69 -14.17
N PHE A 30 -5.62 0.56 -13.51
CA PHE A 30 -6.91 -0.10 -13.42
C PHE A 30 -7.39 -0.02 -11.98
N ALA A 31 -8.59 0.49 -11.77
CA ALA A 31 -9.12 0.73 -10.46
C ALA A 31 -10.62 0.40 -10.43
N THR A 32 -11.09 -0.17 -9.33
CA THR A 32 -12.52 -0.45 -9.11
C THR A 32 -13.12 0.69 -8.31
N ILE A 33 -14.28 1.19 -8.76
CA ILE A 33 -15.01 2.26 -8.07
C ILE A 33 -15.36 1.85 -6.62
N PRO A 34 -15.41 2.80 -5.68
CA PRO A 34 -15.84 2.51 -4.32
C PRO A 34 -17.30 2.07 -4.30
N VAL A 35 -17.60 1.04 -3.51
CA VAL A 35 -18.94 0.51 -3.30
C VAL A 35 -19.29 0.59 -1.81
N LEU A 36 -20.55 0.88 -1.53
CA LEU A 36 -21.10 0.90 -0.17
C LEU A 36 -21.42 -0.52 0.30
N ASP A 37 -21.94 -1.35 -0.60
CA ASP A 37 -22.36 -2.71 -0.30
C ASP A 37 -22.23 -3.57 -1.55
N GLY A 38 -21.36 -4.59 -1.47
CA GLY A 38 -21.14 -5.55 -2.56
C GLY A 38 -22.20 -6.65 -2.62
N ALA A 39 -22.98 -6.84 -1.55
CA ALA A 39 -24.02 -7.84 -1.43
C ALA A 39 -25.41 -7.20 -1.22
N GLY A 40 -25.58 -6.00 -1.74
CA GLY A 40 -26.80 -5.22 -1.58
C GLY A 40 -28.00 -5.79 -2.35
N TRP A 41 -29.16 -5.28 -1.97
CA TRP A 41 -30.43 -5.51 -2.66
C TRP A 41 -30.97 -4.20 -3.21
N SER A 42 -31.70 -4.28 -4.31
CA SER A 42 -32.48 -3.15 -4.83
C SER A 42 -33.45 -2.65 -3.77
N ASP A 43 -33.90 -1.39 -3.89
CA ASP A 43 -34.79 -0.77 -2.89
C ASP A 43 -36.12 -1.55 -2.72
N ASP A 44 -36.51 -2.33 -3.73
CA ASP A 44 -37.67 -3.24 -3.71
C ASP A 44 -37.35 -4.66 -3.19
N GLY A 45 -36.09 -4.97 -2.90
CA GLY A 45 -35.62 -6.26 -2.38
C GLY A 45 -35.61 -7.41 -3.38
N MET A 46 -35.85 -7.15 -4.67
CA MET A 46 -36.06 -8.21 -5.68
C MET A 46 -34.80 -8.58 -6.46
N GLN A 47 -33.79 -7.71 -6.47
CA GLN A 47 -32.59 -7.87 -7.27
C GLN A 47 -31.35 -7.70 -6.40
N SER A 48 -30.34 -8.54 -6.64
CA SER A 48 -29.00 -8.31 -6.09
C SER A 48 -28.35 -7.16 -6.85
N VAL A 49 -27.90 -6.13 -6.13
CA VAL A 49 -27.29 -4.92 -6.69
C VAL A 49 -26.04 -4.56 -5.90
N VAL A 50 -25.07 -3.93 -6.57
CA VAL A 50 -23.94 -3.28 -5.90
C VAL A 50 -24.35 -1.85 -5.60
N ARG A 51 -24.36 -1.47 -4.32
CA ARG A 51 -24.74 -0.12 -3.90
C ARG A 51 -23.53 0.79 -3.94
N VAL A 52 -23.71 2.01 -4.45
CA VAL A 52 -22.67 3.04 -4.57
C VAL A 52 -23.21 4.39 -4.11
N ASP A 53 -22.33 5.28 -3.63
CA ASP A 53 -22.63 6.71 -3.50
C ASP A 53 -22.12 7.44 -4.74
N PRO A 54 -23.00 8.02 -5.59
CA PRO A 54 -22.58 8.73 -6.79
C PRO A 54 -21.59 9.88 -6.53
N ARG A 55 -21.69 10.58 -5.39
CA ARG A 55 -20.76 11.67 -5.06
C ARG A 55 -19.38 11.12 -4.69
N GLN A 56 -19.35 10.05 -3.89
CA GLN A 56 -18.10 9.37 -3.55
C GLN A 56 -17.38 8.87 -4.80
N VAL A 57 -18.12 8.30 -5.76
CA VAL A 57 -17.56 7.84 -7.03
C VAL A 57 -17.03 9.02 -7.85
N GLN A 58 -17.77 10.13 -7.94
CA GLN A 58 -17.30 11.33 -8.65
C GLN A 58 -16.02 11.90 -8.05
N ASP A 59 -15.98 12.08 -6.74
CA ASP A 59 -14.81 12.61 -6.03
C ASP A 59 -13.60 11.69 -6.20
N TRP A 60 -13.81 10.37 -6.12
CA TRP A 60 -12.77 9.36 -6.34
C TRP A 60 -12.22 9.40 -7.77
N VAL A 61 -13.09 9.48 -8.79
CA VAL A 61 -12.66 9.60 -10.20
C VAL A 61 -11.87 10.90 -10.42
N VAL A 62 -12.33 12.03 -9.89
CA VAL A 62 -11.63 13.31 -10.03
C VAL A 62 -10.24 13.26 -9.39
N GLY A 63 -10.12 12.65 -8.21
CA GLY A 63 -8.83 12.45 -7.53
C GLY A 63 -7.86 11.63 -8.38
N LEU A 64 -8.29 10.46 -8.86
CA LEU A 64 -7.47 9.59 -9.71
C LEU A 64 -6.95 10.29 -10.96
N LEU A 65 -7.82 11.01 -11.66
CA LEU A 65 -7.43 11.73 -12.87
C LEU A 65 -6.41 12.83 -12.56
N HIS A 66 -6.58 13.54 -11.44
CA HIS A 66 -5.65 14.59 -11.03
C HIS A 66 -4.25 14.05 -10.69
N GLU A 67 -4.18 12.93 -9.97
CA GLU A 67 -2.92 12.28 -9.61
C GLU A 67 -2.23 11.65 -10.83
N GLN A 68 -3.00 11.08 -11.76
CA GLN A 68 -2.47 10.59 -13.04
C GLN A 68 -1.90 11.74 -13.88
N ASP A 69 -2.55 12.90 -13.94
CA ASP A 69 -2.04 14.09 -14.63
C ASP A 69 -0.74 14.62 -14.01
N GLN A 70 -0.55 14.42 -12.70
CA GLN A 70 0.70 14.71 -11.99
C GLN A 70 1.80 13.64 -12.19
N GLY A 71 1.50 12.54 -12.87
CA GLY A 71 2.44 11.43 -13.07
C GLY A 71 2.63 10.56 -11.83
N LYS A 72 1.68 10.55 -10.89
CA LYS A 72 1.73 9.77 -9.64
C LYS A 72 1.07 8.39 -9.76
N THR A 73 0.97 7.84 -10.96
CA THR A 73 0.35 6.53 -11.23
C THR A 73 0.96 5.41 -10.37
N ASP A 74 2.27 5.45 -10.15
CA ASP A 74 2.98 4.44 -9.35
C ASP A 74 2.69 4.55 -7.85
N GLU A 75 2.47 5.77 -7.34
CA GLU A 75 2.06 6.02 -5.95
C GLU A 75 0.62 5.54 -5.73
N LEU A 76 -0.26 5.79 -6.70
CA LEU A 76 -1.63 5.28 -6.70
C LEU A 76 -1.71 3.76 -6.70
N ALA A 77 -0.88 3.10 -7.51
CA ALA A 77 -0.84 1.66 -7.64
C ALA A 77 0.01 0.94 -6.59
N TYR A 78 0.59 1.71 -5.66
CA TYR A 78 1.39 1.15 -4.60
C TYR A 78 0.50 0.42 -3.59
N THR A 79 0.91 -0.78 -3.22
CA THR A 79 0.33 -1.52 -2.10
C THR A 79 1.45 -1.99 -1.17
N PRO A 80 1.23 -2.04 0.16
CA PRO A 80 2.26 -2.48 1.11
C PRO A 80 2.86 -3.85 0.77
N ALA A 81 2.07 -4.75 0.18
CA ALA A 81 2.51 -6.09 -0.23
C ALA A 81 3.67 -6.07 -1.26
N LYS A 82 3.82 -4.99 -2.04
CA LYS A 82 4.93 -4.79 -2.99
C LYS A 82 6.28 -4.54 -2.31
N THR A 83 6.30 -4.36 -0.99
CA THR A 83 7.52 -4.07 -0.23
C THR A 83 7.81 -5.17 0.78
N THR A 84 8.98 -5.77 0.63
CA THR A 84 9.53 -6.74 1.59
C THR A 84 10.35 -6.01 2.66
N ALA A 85 9.88 -6.04 3.91
CA ALA A 85 10.55 -5.36 5.02
C ALA A 85 11.45 -6.34 5.80
N ASN A 86 12.76 -6.15 5.69
CA ASN A 86 13.75 -6.81 6.55
C ASN A 86 13.97 -5.94 7.79
N VAL A 87 13.81 -6.50 8.99
CA VAL A 87 13.90 -5.74 10.24
C VAL A 87 15.09 -6.24 11.04
N VAL A 88 16.05 -5.35 11.30
CA VAL A 88 17.23 -5.65 12.11
C VAL A 88 17.28 -4.78 13.37
N ASN A 89 17.58 -5.43 14.49
CA ASN A 89 17.75 -4.79 15.78
C ASN A 89 19.21 -4.39 15.99
N ASP A 90 19.44 -3.10 16.17
CA ASP A 90 20.75 -2.50 16.46
C ASP A 90 20.83 -2.03 17.93
N THR A 91 20.08 -2.71 18.81
CA THR A 91 20.01 -2.46 20.25
C THR A 91 20.13 -3.77 21.04
N ASP A 92 20.26 -3.66 22.37
CA ASP A 92 20.22 -4.80 23.30
C ASP A 92 18.77 -5.24 23.67
N ILE A 93 17.74 -4.63 23.08
CA ILE A 93 16.33 -4.92 23.42
C ILE A 93 15.89 -6.20 22.73
N ASN A 94 15.76 -7.27 23.50
CA ASN A 94 15.29 -8.56 23.00
C ASN A 94 13.88 -8.48 22.40
N GLY A 95 13.70 -9.08 21.22
CA GLY A 95 12.39 -9.18 20.56
C GLY A 95 11.91 -7.92 19.84
N LEU A 96 12.67 -6.81 19.89
CA LEU A 96 12.28 -5.55 19.27
C LEU A 96 12.02 -5.68 17.76
N ALA A 97 12.96 -6.26 17.01
CA ALA A 97 12.79 -6.47 15.57
C ALA A 97 11.58 -7.35 15.23
N ALA A 98 11.29 -8.37 16.05
CA ALA A 98 10.12 -9.23 15.86
C ALA A 98 8.81 -8.48 16.11
N ALA A 99 8.76 -7.64 17.14
CA ALA A 99 7.59 -6.81 17.44
C ALA A 99 7.31 -5.80 16.31
N VAL A 100 8.35 -5.12 15.81
CA VAL A 100 8.23 -4.19 14.67
C VAL A 100 7.84 -4.91 13.39
N SER A 101 8.42 -6.08 13.10
CA SER A 101 8.03 -6.90 11.96
C SER A 101 6.54 -7.28 12.01
N LYS A 102 6.01 -7.59 13.19
CA LYS A 102 4.57 -7.85 13.39
C LYS A 102 3.71 -6.61 13.12
N VAL A 103 4.17 -5.42 13.51
CA VAL A 103 3.47 -4.17 13.16
C VAL A 103 3.40 -4.02 11.64
N LEU A 104 4.53 -4.15 10.94
CA LEU A 104 4.57 -4.00 9.48
C LEU A 104 3.72 -5.06 8.76
N SER A 105 3.77 -6.32 9.18
CA SER A 105 2.94 -7.35 8.55
C SER A 105 1.44 -7.12 8.77
N SER A 106 1.03 -6.59 9.93
CA SER A 106 -0.36 -6.19 10.16
C SER A 106 -0.81 -5.00 9.29
N LYS A 107 0.14 -4.23 8.76
CA LYS A 107 -0.09 -3.17 7.76
C LYS A 107 -0.04 -3.68 6.32
N GLY A 108 0.17 -4.98 6.13
CA GLY A 108 0.17 -5.63 4.82
C GLY A 108 1.52 -5.64 4.09
N PHE A 109 2.61 -5.21 4.75
CA PHE A 109 3.96 -5.37 4.17
C PHE A 109 4.37 -6.84 4.13
N THR A 110 5.11 -7.22 3.09
CA THR A 110 5.67 -8.57 3.01
C THR A 110 6.79 -8.72 4.04
N THR A 111 6.68 -9.73 4.91
CA THR A 111 7.70 -9.99 5.93
C THR A 111 8.99 -10.52 5.30
N GLY A 112 10.09 -9.80 5.52
CA GLY A 112 11.43 -10.25 5.16
C GLY A 112 12.17 -10.92 6.34
N SER A 113 13.50 -10.85 6.31
CA SER A 113 14.33 -11.33 7.40
C SER A 113 14.15 -10.50 8.67
N VAL A 114 14.18 -11.16 9.83
CA VAL A 114 14.10 -10.53 11.15
C VAL A 114 15.28 -11.02 11.97
N GLY A 115 16.08 -10.10 12.51
CA GLY A 115 17.29 -10.48 13.25
C GLY A 115 17.96 -9.31 13.96
N ASN A 116 19.22 -9.50 14.33
CA ASN A 116 20.08 -8.45 14.86
C ASN A 116 20.90 -7.82 13.73
N ASN A 117 21.41 -6.61 13.95
CA ASN A 117 22.35 -5.98 13.05
C ASN A 117 23.74 -6.59 13.27
N ASP A 118 24.27 -7.28 12.24
CA ASP A 118 25.62 -7.85 12.25
C ASP A 118 26.68 -6.88 11.67
N GLY A 119 26.27 -5.69 11.23
CA GLY A 119 27.14 -4.64 10.68
C GLY A 119 27.52 -3.58 11.71
N ASP A 120 28.08 -2.47 11.22
CA ASP A 120 28.38 -1.31 12.05
C ASP A 120 27.09 -0.72 12.66
N HIS A 121 27.17 -0.29 13.92
CA HIS A 121 26.09 0.41 14.59
C HIS A 121 25.74 1.71 13.87
N VAL A 122 24.45 2.00 13.77
CA VAL A 122 23.95 3.24 13.18
C VAL A 122 23.66 4.26 14.29
N PRO A 123 23.83 5.57 14.02
CA PRO A 123 23.61 6.61 15.01
C PRO A 123 22.13 6.81 15.37
N GLY A 124 21.20 6.29 14.56
CA GLY A 124 19.76 6.41 14.78
C GLY A 124 18.95 5.48 13.90
N SER A 125 17.69 5.27 14.27
CA SER A 125 16.77 4.37 13.61
C SER A 125 16.43 4.88 12.21
N GLN A 126 16.46 3.99 11.23
CA GLN A 126 16.34 4.38 9.83
C GLN A 126 15.78 3.26 8.97
N VAL A 127 15.14 3.64 7.86
CA VAL A 127 14.76 2.72 6.79
C VAL A 127 15.76 2.87 5.66
N ARG A 128 16.44 1.79 5.29
CA ARG A 128 17.35 1.77 4.15
C ARG A 128 16.66 1.15 2.94
N ALA A 129 16.88 1.73 1.77
CA ALA A 129 16.38 1.23 0.50
C ALA A 129 17.34 1.58 -0.64
N ALA A 130 17.17 0.97 -1.81
CA ALA A 130 18.02 1.21 -2.98
C ALA A 130 18.20 2.71 -3.30
N LYS A 131 17.14 3.49 -3.08
CA LYS A 131 17.10 4.95 -3.25
C LYS A 131 16.33 5.61 -2.11
N ALA A 132 16.60 6.88 -1.86
CA ALA A 132 15.92 7.65 -0.81
C ALA A 132 14.46 7.98 -1.16
N ASP A 133 14.11 7.98 -2.44
CA ASP A 133 12.77 8.20 -2.98
C ASP A 133 11.99 6.89 -3.21
N ASP A 134 12.47 5.76 -2.67
CA ASP A 134 11.75 4.48 -2.73
C ASP A 134 10.40 4.60 -1.99
N LEU A 135 9.31 4.42 -2.74
CA LEU A 135 7.94 4.54 -2.23
C LEU A 135 7.68 3.58 -1.06
N GLY A 136 8.18 2.35 -1.16
CA GLY A 136 8.03 1.34 -0.12
C GLY A 136 8.73 1.73 1.17
N ALA A 137 9.93 2.27 1.05
CA ALA A 137 10.69 2.78 2.19
C ALA A 137 9.99 3.96 2.87
N GLN A 138 9.40 4.87 2.10
CA GLN A 138 8.64 6.00 2.65
C GLN A 138 7.39 5.55 3.40
N GLN A 139 6.66 4.57 2.88
CA GLN A 139 5.48 4.03 3.56
C GLN A 139 5.87 3.26 4.83
N VAL A 140 6.91 2.43 4.79
CA VAL A 140 7.43 1.76 5.99
C VAL A 140 7.90 2.78 7.02
N ALA A 141 8.64 3.80 6.62
CA ALA A 141 9.09 4.87 7.50
C ALA A 141 7.92 5.58 8.19
N LYS A 142 6.86 5.92 7.44
CA LYS A 142 5.64 6.55 7.95
C LYS A 142 4.95 5.68 8.99
N GLU A 143 4.74 4.39 8.70
CA GLU A 143 4.08 3.45 9.62
C GLU A 143 4.90 3.20 10.90
N LEU A 144 6.21 3.47 10.88
CA LEU A 144 7.10 3.34 12.04
C LEU A 144 7.35 4.67 12.78
N GLY A 145 6.56 5.70 12.52
CA GLY A 145 6.66 6.99 13.21
C GLY A 145 7.50 8.05 12.50
N GLY A 146 7.71 7.90 11.19
CA GLY A 146 8.41 8.89 10.37
C GLY A 146 9.93 8.74 10.40
N LEU A 147 10.44 7.51 10.38
CA LEU A 147 11.89 7.26 10.36
C LEU A 147 12.56 7.86 9.10
N PRO A 148 13.81 8.34 9.17
CA PRO A 148 14.54 8.79 8.00
C PRO A 148 14.77 7.65 7.01
N VAL A 149 14.59 7.93 5.71
CA VAL A 149 14.94 7.01 4.63
C VAL A 149 16.36 7.31 4.14
N VAL A 150 17.21 6.29 4.11
CA VAL A 150 18.61 6.39 3.70
C VAL A 150 18.86 5.51 2.48
N ALA A 151 19.47 6.07 1.44
CA ALA A 151 19.83 5.31 0.26
C ALA A 151 20.98 4.33 0.55
N ASP A 152 20.81 3.09 0.12
CA ASP A 152 21.75 1.99 0.19
C ASP A 152 21.59 1.13 -1.07
N ALA A 153 22.46 1.36 -2.05
CA ALA A 153 22.38 0.72 -3.36
C ALA A 153 22.63 -0.81 -3.32
N SER A 154 23.03 -1.37 -2.17
CA SER A 154 23.16 -2.83 -2.00
C SER A 154 21.81 -3.53 -1.80
N ILE A 155 20.76 -2.78 -1.47
CA ILE A 155 19.42 -3.31 -1.25
C ILE A 155 18.72 -3.54 -2.58
N ALA A 156 18.14 -4.72 -2.76
CA ALA A 156 17.38 -5.05 -3.95
C ALA A 156 16.11 -4.20 -4.07
N PRO A 157 15.69 -3.79 -5.29
CA PRO A 157 14.41 -3.13 -5.51
C PRO A 157 13.24 -3.94 -4.94
N GLY A 158 12.23 -3.25 -4.40
CA GLY A 158 11.07 -3.90 -3.74
C GLY A 158 11.38 -4.46 -2.35
N SER A 159 12.60 -4.28 -1.84
CA SER A 159 12.99 -4.63 -0.47
C SER A 159 13.49 -3.40 0.28
N VAL A 160 13.27 -3.40 1.59
CA VAL A 160 13.82 -2.39 2.50
C VAL A 160 14.48 -3.07 3.70
N ARG A 161 15.41 -2.37 4.34
CA ARG A 161 16.03 -2.78 5.61
C ARG A 161 15.73 -1.72 6.66
N VAL A 162 14.88 -2.07 7.62
CA VAL A 162 14.61 -1.27 8.82
C VAL A 162 15.69 -1.58 9.85
N VAL A 163 16.48 -0.58 10.22
CA VAL A 163 17.49 -0.70 11.27
C VAL A 163 16.97 0.06 12.49
N LEU A 164 16.77 -0.66 13.60
CA LEU A 164 16.20 -0.13 14.83
C LEU A 164 17.34 0.14 15.82
N ALA A 165 17.67 1.41 16.05
CA ALA A 165 18.71 1.82 16.98
C ALA A 165 18.11 2.25 18.33
N ASN A 166 18.97 2.70 19.25
CA ASN A 166 18.59 3.02 20.62
C ASN A 166 17.59 4.18 20.76
N ASP A 167 17.43 4.99 19.72
CA ASP A 167 16.46 6.08 19.63
C ASP A 167 15.06 5.62 19.17
N TYR A 168 14.87 4.35 18.83
CA TYR A 168 13.58 3.84 18.36
C TYR A 168 12.52 3.88 19.48
N SER A 169 11.50 4.70 19.27
CA SER A 169 10.33 4.81 20.15
C SER A 169 9.01 4.59 19.41
N GLY A 170 9.06 4.16 18.16
CA GLY A 170 7.90 3.94 17.30
C GLY A 170 7.07 2.69 17.67
N PRO A 171 6.04 2.38 16.87
CA PRO A 171 5.21 1.19 17.04
C PRO A 171 6.01 -0.11 17.22
N GLY A 172 5.59 -0.98 18.14
CA GLY A 172 6.32 -2.23 18.44
C GLY A 172 7.49 -2.09 19.41
N SER A 173 7.86 -0.87 19.83
CA SER A 173 8.86 -0.64 20.89
C SER A 173 8.41 -1.05 22.30
N GLY A 174 7.10 -1.24 22.52
CA GLY A 174 6.52 -1.38 23.85
C GLY A 174 6.46 -0.08 24.67
N LEU A 175 6.97 1.03 24.11
CA LEU A 175 6.98 2.37 24.73
C LEU A 175 5.94 3.31 24.11
N GLY A 176 5.39 2.96 22.96
CA GLY A 176 4.30 3.68 22.30
C GLY A 176 2.95 3.35 22.94
N GLY A 177 2.46 4.22 23.82
CA GLY A 177 1.15 4.10 24.45
C GLY A 177 -0.02 4.32 23.48
N SER A 178 -0.64 3.22 23.04
CA SER A 178 -2.10 3.10 22.87
C SER A 178 -2.48 1.62 22.72
N ASP A 179 -2.28 0.84 23.79
CA ASP A 179 -2.99 -0.40 24.03
C ASP A 179 -4.09 -0.13 25.06
N PRO A 180 -5.40 -0.26 24.74
CA PRO A 180 -6.44 -0.26 25.76
C PRO A 180 -6.46 -1.56 26.60
N ASN A 181 -5.65 -2.56 26.26
CA ASN A 181 -5.74 -3.89 26.85
C ASN A 181 -4.37 -4.42 27.31
N GLY A 182 -3.74 -3.70 28.23
CA GLY A 182 -2.73 -4.29 29.10
C GLY A 182 -3.36 -5.22 30.12
N VAL A 183 -3.66 -6.47 29.74
CA VAL A 183 -3.93 -7.55 30.72
C VAL A 183 -3.33 -8.87 30.22
N VAL A 184 -2.31 -9.35 30.93
CA VAL A 184 -1.93 -10.77 30.91
C VAL A 184 -2.86 -11.53 31.85
N SER A 185 -3.81 -12.30 31.32
CA SER A 185 -4.54 -13.37 32.05
C SER A 185 -5.35 -14.28 31.11
N PRO A 186 -5.63 -15.54 31.53
CA PRO A 186 -5.72 -16.70 30.64
C PRO A 186 -7.10 -16.89 29.97
N ALA A 187 -7.09 -17.78 28.97
CA ALA A 187 -8.21 -18.18 28.12
C ALA A 187 -9.58 -18.20 28.82
N ARG A 188 -10.44 -17.26 28.43
CA ARG A 188 -11.90 -17.42 28.50
C ARG A 188 -12.51 -17.02 27.18
N ALA A 189 -13.15 -17.99 26.56
CA ALA A 189 -13.98 -17.81 25.39
C ALA A 189 -15.13 -16.83 25.72
N PHE A 190 -15.25 -15.79 24.90
CA PHE A 190 -16.44 -14.98 24.82
C PHE A 190 -16.89 -14.96 23.36
N ASN A 191 -18.01 -15.64 23.11
CA ASN A 191 -18.83 -15.39 21.94
C ASN A 191 -19.35 -13.96 22.03
N LEU A 192 -18.97 -13.13 21.06
CA LEU A 192 -19.57 -11.84 20.77
C LEU A 192 -19.82 -11.83 19.26
N GLY A 193 -21.08 -12.06 18.87
CA GLY A 193 -21.51 -11.63 17.56
C GLY A 193 -21.59 -10.10 17.55
N SER A 194 -21.18 -9.47 16.46
CA SER A 194 -21.79 -8.23 15.93
C SER A 194 -21.13 -7.77 14.63
N ALA A 195 -22.00 -7.25 13.76
CA ALA A 195 -21.78 -6.46 12.55
C ALA A 195 -21.11 -7.16 11.37
N ASP A 196 -21.94 -7.70 10.46
CA ASP A 196 -21.60 -7.76 9.05
C ASP A 196 -21.36 -6.32 8.57
N ASP A 197 -20.12 -5.86 8.60
CA ASP A 197 -19.68 -4.76 7.76
C ASP A 197 -19.58 -5.34 6.34
N THR A 198 -20.66 -5.20 5.56
CA THR A 198 -20.72 -5.71 4.18
C THR A 198 -19.96 -4.82 3.18
N THR A 199 -19.30 -3.76 3.68
CA THR A 199 -18.43 -2.90 2.87
C THR A 199 -17.18 -3.68 2.47
N PRO A 200 -16.94 -3.96 1.18
CA PRO A 200 -15.73 -4.63 0.75
C PRO A 200 -14.50 -3.73 1.01
N PRO A 201 -13.33 -4.32 1.32
CA PRO A 201 -12.09 -3.54 1.39
C PRO A 201 -11.83 -2.85 0.04
N PRO A 202 -11.19 -1.67 0.04
CA PRO A 202 -10.87 -0.97 -1.20
C PRO A 202 -10.02 -1.86 -2.11
N SER A 203 -10.41 -1.95 -3.37
CA SER A 203 -9.66 -2.72 -4.36
C SER A 203 -8.32 -2.03 -4.66
N PRO A 204 -7.22 -2.78 -4.81
CA PRO A 204 -5.95 -2.20 -5.21
C PRO A 204 -6.05 -1.57 -6.60
N ILE A 205 -5.32 -0.49 -6.81
CA ILE A 205 -5.08 0.05 -8.14
C ILE A 205 -3.95 -0.77 -8.76
N LEU A 206 -4.21 -1.34 -9.93
CA LEU A 206 -3.26 -2.17 -10.67
C LEU A 206 -2.66 -1.36 -11.80
N THR A 207 -1.42 -1.66 -12.19
CA THR A 207 -0.78 -1.02 -13.36
C THR A 207 -0.47 -2.03 -14.44
N ALA A 208 -0.47 -1.57 -15.70
CA ALA A 208 -0.06 -2.36 -16.85
C ALA A 208 1.47 -2.59 -16.93
N GLY A 209 2.17 -2.59 -15.78
CA GLY A 209 3.63 -2.44 -15.66
C GLY A 209 4.44 -3.16 -16.74
N SER A 210 5.48 -2.50 -17.26
CA SER A 210 6.27 -2.98 -18.40
C SER A 210 7.01 -4.30 -18.16
N ASP A 211 7.36 -4.59 -16.90
CA ASP A 211 8.21 -5.75 -16.53
C ASP A 211 7.46 -6.87 -15.79
N ALA A 212 6.27 -6.59 -15.25
CA ALA A 212 5.42 -7.57 -14.54
C ALA A 212 3.94 -7.13 -14.60
N PRO A 213 3.24 -7.33 -15.73
CA PRO A 213 1.85 -6.93 -15.86
C PRO A 213 0.97 -7.72 -14.88
N GLU A 214 0.21 -7.00 -14.05
CA GLU A 214 -0.73 -7.59 -13.10
C GLU A 214 -1.98 -8.08 -13.86
N CYS A 215 -2.40 -9.33 -13.65
CA CYS A 215 -3.56 -9.91 -14.32
C CYS A 215 -4.87 -9.29 -13.81
N ILE A 216 -5.74 -8.89 -14.74
CA ILE A 216 -7.11 -8.43 -14.46
C ILE A 216 -8.04 -9.55 -14.95
N ASN A 217 -8.88 -10.08 -14.07
CA ASN A 217 -9.90 -11.08 -14.41
C ASN A 217 -11.24 -10.42 -14.72
#